data_AF-K3WEN0-F1
#
_entry.id   AF-K3WEN0-F1
#
_cell.length_a   1.000
_cell.length_b   1.000
_cell.length_c   1.000
_cell.angle_alpha   90.00
_cell.angle_beta   90.00
_cell.angle_gamma   90.00
#
_symmetry.space_group_name_H-M   'P 1'
#
loop_
_entity.id
_entity.type
_entity.pdbx_description
1 polymer ?
#
loop_
_entity_poly.entity_id
_entity_poly.type
_entity_poly.pdbx_seq_one_letter_code
_entity_poly.pdbx_strand_id
1 'polypeptide(L)'
;MFNELLNSSSNGGAGVVSVGALNDDTVNSPLLFTGTPISSRFERLLADGIEALPLELHIDAQLPQEIFTMLGLYFLRWDALDGNLQRLLLWDAGYVLSSDGRLTKMHTKCGLTMDDIVLDKSEYEQLGCLSTSCGTLSGGSNLLRSSESAMDCPDSMISQVVKCATPDEVRVVSSASFWAQEENNTDIPRPLIYRHSPRTYSIQLETGEPSAAAQAITSDKCPTHSNLIIPCTTYESTERSMCPQEDSQEYCDRSQASDSNLRTQ
;
A
#
# COMPACT_ATOMS: atom_id res chain seq x y z
N MET A 1 -11.08 -8.59 13.73
CA MET A 1 -11.02 -8.98 12.31
C MET A 1 -9.81 -9.86 12.01
N PHE A 2 -8.56 -9.40 12.12
CA PHE A 2 -7.37 -10.22 11.87
C PHE A 2 -7.29 -11.53 12.69
N ASN A 3 -7.60 -11.45 13.99
CA ASN A 3 -7.67 -12.64 14.87
C ASN A 3 -8.79 -13.62 14.47
N GLU A 4 -9.84 -13.18 13.76
CA GLU A 4 -10.95 -14.05 13.33
C GLU A 4 -10.56 -14.87 12.10
N LEU A 5 -9.81 -14.27 11.16
CA LEU A 5 -9.24 -14.99 10.01
C LEU A 5 -8.26 -16.09 10.48
N LEU A 6 -7.39 -15.79 11.44
CA LEU A 6 -6.44 -16.75 11.99
C LEU A 6 -7.09 -17.82 12.89
N ASN A 7 -8.11 -17.45 13.69
CA ASN A 7 -8.83 -18.41 14.54
C ASN A 7 -9.58 -19.47 13.73
N SER A 8 -10.06 -19.14 12.52
CA SER A 8 -10.69 -20.09 11.61
C SER A 8 -9.73 -21.20 11.14
N SER A 9 -8.41 -20.97 11.23
CA SER A 9 -7.37 -21.89 10.74
C SER A 9 -6.82 -22.86 11.81
N SER A 10 -7.04 -22.61 13.11
CA SER A 10 -6.40 -23.40 14.19
C SER A 10 -7.02 -24.78 14.45
N ASN A 11 -8.12 -25.13 13.78
CA ASN A 11 -8.84 -26.40 13.99
C ASN A 11 -8.49 -27.52 12.99
N GLY A 12 -7.52 -27.34 12.10
CA GLY A 12 -7.14 -28.34 11.09
C GLY A 12 -5.68 -28.75 11.20
N GLY A 13 -5.41 -29.98 11.66
CA GLY A 13 -4.08 -30.58 11.54
C GLY A 13 -3.68 -30.75 10.06
N ALA A 14 -2.44 -30.38 9.73
CA ALA A 14 -1.71 -30.66 8.49
C ALA A 14 -2.57 -30.73 7.21
N GLY A 15 -2.87 -29.58 6.62
CA GLY A 15 -3.46 -29.52 5.28
C GLY A 15 -4.05 -28.15 4.99
N VAL A 16 -3.62 -27.55 3.87
CA VAL A 16 -4.21 -26.44 3.11
C VAL A 16 -5.15 -25.50 3.89
N VAL A 17 -4.68 -24.27 4.10
CA VAL A 17 -5.47 -23.18 4.70
C VAL A 17 -6.57 -22.76 3.72
N SER A 18 -7.80 -23.21 3.94
CA SER A 18 -8.99 -22.59 3.35
C SER A 18 -9.71 -21.79 4.42
N VAL A 19 -9.82 -20.48 4.19
CA VAL A 19 -10.60 -19.58 5.05
C VAL A 19 -12.08 -19.89 4.84
N GLY A 20 -12.81 -20.07 5.95
CA GLY A 20 -14.23 -20.41 5.92
C GLY A 20 -15.06 -19.35 5.19
N ALA A 21 -15.91 -19.81 4.28
CA ALA A 21 -16.83 -18.98 3.50
C ALA A 21 -17.68 -18.08 4.42
N LEU A 22 -17.58 -16.77 4.20
CA LEU A 22 -18.60 -15.84 4.65
C LEU A 22 -19.88 -16.16 3.87
N ASN A 23 -20.91 -16.65 4.56
CA ASN A 23 -22.21 -16.90 3.93
C ASN A 23 -22.92 -15.58 3.60
N ASP A 24 -23.43 -15.54 2.37
CA ASP A 24 -24.69 -14.92 1.92
C ASP A 24 -24.67 -13.44 1.50
N ASP A 25 -24.32 -13.20 0.21
CA ASP A 25 -25.16 -12.58 -0.83
C ASP A 25 -24.36 -12.11 -2.08
N THR A 26 -23.02 -12.24 -2.10
CA THR A 26 -22.16 -11.60 -3.11
C THR A 26 -21.66 -12.49 -4.27
N VAL A 27 -22.12 -13.74 -4.38
CA VAL A 27 -21.57 -14.77 -5.31
C VAL A 27 -21.72 -14.44 -6.82
N ASN A 28 -22.21 -13.26 -7.20
CA ASN A 28 -22.31 -12.84 -8.61
C ASN A 28 -21.91 -11.38 -8.89
N SER A 29 -21.26 -10.68 -7.96
CA SER A 29 -20.69 -9.36 -8.31
C SER A 29 -19.34 -9.56 -9.00
N PRO A 30 -19.09 -8.96 -10.17
CA PRO A 30 -17.76 -8.99 -10.77
C PRO A 30 -16.76 -8.39 -9.77
N LEU A 31 -15.64 -9.08 -9.56
CA LEU A 31 -14.55 -8.62 -8.71
C LEU A 31 -14.04 -7.28 -9.23
N LEU A 32 -14.47 -6.19 -8.62
CA LEU A 32 -14.08 -4.84 -8.97
C LEU A 32 -13.48 -4.18 -7.73
N PHE A 33 -12.22 -3.75 -7.84
CA PHE A 33 -11.45 -3.22 -6.73
C PHE A 33 -11.37 -1.69 -6.69
N THR A 34 -11.82 -0.99 -7.73
CA THR A 34 -11.79 0.47 -7.78
C THR A 34 -12.50 1.07 -6.57
N GLY A 35 -11.80 1.93 -5.82
CA GLY A 35 -12.32 2.54 -4.59
C GLY A 35 -12.46 1.60 -3.39
N THR A 36 -12.03 0.35 -3.50
CA THR A 36 -12.00 -0.62 -2.39
C THR A 36 -10.67 -0.48 -1.62
N PRO A 37 -10.70 -0.44 -0.27
CA PRO A 37 -9.50 -0.53 0.58
C PRO A 37 -8.60 -1.70 0.17
N ILE A 38 -7.28 -1.52 0.24
CA ILE A 38 -6.34 -2.51 -0.31
C ILE A 38 -6.38 -3.82 0.49
N SER A 39 -6.50 -3.75 1.83
CA SER A 39 -6.71 -4.94 2.66
C SER A 39 -7.95 -5.73 2.21
N SER A 40 -9.09 -5.05 2.00
CA SER A 40 -10.35 -5.66 1.58
C SER A 40 -10.28 -6.30 0.20
N ARG A 41 -9.34 -5.87 -0.67
CA ARG A 41 -9.09 -6.56 -1.95
C ARG A 41 -8.50 -7.94 -1.70
N PHE A 42 -7.50 -8.05 -0.82
CA PHE A 42 -6.91 -9.34 -0.45
C PHE A 42 -7.91 -10.23 0.27
N GLU A 43 -8.73 -9.69 1.17
CA GLU A 43 -9.78 -10.45 1.86
C GLU A 43 -10.79 -11.05 0.88
N ARG A 44 -11.21 -10.29 -0.14
CA ARG A 44 -12.09 -10.79 -1.20
C ARG A 44 -11.43 -11.88 -2.04
N LEU A 45 -10.17 -11.70 -2.44
CA LEU A 45 -9.41 -12.72 -3.18
C LEU A 45 -9.32 -14.02 -2.38
N LEU A 46 -9.05 -13.93 -1.07
CA LEU A 46 -9.01 -15.06 -0.15
C LEU A 46 -10.38 -15.74 -0.03
N ALA A 47 -11.45 -14.96 0.12
CA ALA A 47 -12.83 -15.47 0.24
C ALA A 47 -13.30 -16.19 -1.05
N ASP A 48 -12.88 -15.69 -2.21
CA ASP A 48 -13.20 -16.27 -3.52
C ASP A 48 -12.26 -17.43 -3.91
N GLY A 49 -11.26 -17.75 -3.08
CA GLY A 49 -10.30 -18.81 -3.34
C GLY A 49 -9.35 -18.52 -4.52
N ILE A 50 -9.15 -17.25 -4.85
CA ILE A 50 -8.20 -16.82 -5.88
C ILE A 50 -6.82 -16.76 -5.25
N GLU A 51 -5.97 -17.73 -5.56
CA GLU A 51 -4.62 -17.83 -5.01
C GLU A 51 -3.64 -16.90 -5.74
N ALA A 52 -2.70 -16.32 -4.98
CA ALA A 52 -1.56 -15.59 -5.52
C ALA A 52 -0.27 -16.38 -5.31
N LEU A 53 0.72 -16.21 -6.19
CA LEU A 53 2.03 -16.77 -5.94
C LEU A 53 2.62 -16.22 -4.63
N PRO A 54 3.33 -17.05 -3.86
CA PRO A 54 4.06 -16.60 -2.67
C PRO A 54 4.96 -15.41 -2.99
N LEU A 55 5.05 -14.46 -2.07
CA LEU A 55 5.93 -13.30 -2.20
C LEU A 55 7.40 -13.73 -2.14
N GLU A 56 8.14 -13.38 -3.18
CA GLU A 56 9.58 -13.49 -3.20
C GLU A 56 10.20 -12.30 -2.46
N LEU A 57 10.78 -12.58 -1.28
CA LEU A 57 11.56 -11.61 -0.53
C LEU A 57 13.03 -11.69 -0.94
N HIS A 58 13.73 -10.56 -0.88
CA HIS A 58 15.18 -10.51 -1.08
C HIS A 58 15.90 -11.49 -0.12
N ILE A 59 17.03 -12.07 -0.51
CA ILE A 59 17.77 -13.06 0.29
C ILE A 59 18.14 -12.53 1.70
N ASP A 60 18.44 -11.23 1.80
CA ASP A 60 18.76 -10.54 3.05
C ASP A 60 17.53 -9.96 3.78
N ALA A 61 16.33 -10.07 3.21
CA ALA A 61 15.12 -9.58 3.85
C ALA A 61 14.69 -10.54 4.95
N GLN A 62 14.51 -9.99 6.16
CA GLN A 62 13.93 -10.72 7.28
C GLN A 62 12.46 -10.33 7.40
N LEU A 63 11.63 -11.30 7.79
CA LEU A 63 10.25 -11.01 8.12
C LEU A 63 10.22 -10.06 9.33
N PRO A 64 9.36 -9.01 9.32
CA PRO A 64 9.18 -8.13 10.45
C PRO A 64 8.88 -8.91 11.74
N GLN A 65 9.47 -8.49 12.85
CA GLN A 65 9.40 -9.21 14.11
C GLN A 65 7.96 -9.36 14.59
N GLU A 66 7.13 -8.36 14.35
CA GLU A 66 5.71 -8.37 14.66
C GLU A 66 4.93 -9.46 13.92
N ILE A 67 5.17 -9.61 12.61
CA ILE A 67 4.54 -10.65 11.79
C ILE A 67 5.08 -12.00 12.22
N PHE A 68 6.39 -12.14 12.41
CA PHE A 68 7.00 -13.38 12.88
C PHE A 68 6.40 -13.83 14.23
N THR A 69 6.27 -12.90 15.18
CA THR A 69 5.71 -13.16 16.51
C THR A 69 4.24 -13.57 16.39
N MET A 70 3.45 -12.83 15.61
CA MET A 70 2.04 -13.12 15.39
C MET A 70 1.84 -14.51 14.77
N LEU A 71 2.57 -14.86 13.71
CA LEU A 71 2.49 -16.20 13.11
C LEU A 71 2.87 -17.30 14.10
N GLY A 72 3.87 -17.04 14.96
CA GLY A 72 4.29 -17.94 16.02
C GLY A 72 3.17 -18.25 17.04
N LEU A 73 2.32 -17.27 17.37
CA LEU A 73 1.16 -17.48 18.26
C LEU A 73 0.14 -18.47 17.69
N TYR A 74 0.08 -18.58 16.36
CA TYR A 74 -0.84 -19.46 15.64
C TYR A 74 -0.17 -20.71 15.06
N PHE A 75 1.12 -20.95 15.38
CA PHE A 75 1.92 -22.06 14.82
C PHE A 75 1.96 -22.08 13.28
N LEU A 76 1.88 -20.91 12.66
CA LEU A 76 1.92 -20.75 11.22
C LEU A 76 3.34 -20.44 10.74
N ARG A 77 3.66 -20.87 9.52
CA ARG A 77 4.92 -20.56 8.85
C ARG A 77 4.64 -19.63 7.69
N TRP A 78 5.45 -18.57 7.55
CA TRP A 78 5.32 -17.58 6.47
C TRP A 78 5.22 -18.24 5.09
N ASP A 79 6.11 -19.19 4.80
CA ASP A 79 6.20 -19.85 3.50
C ASP A 79 5.07 -20.87 3.23
N ALA A 80 4.23 -21.14 4.23
CA ALA A 80 3.05 -21.99 4.08
C ALA A 80 1.75 -21.19 3.89
N LEU A 81 1.82 -19.86 3.94
CA LEU A 81 0.66 -18.99 3.75
C LEU A 81 0.38 -18.77 2.26
N ASP A 82 -0.89 -18.58 1.92
CA ASP A 82 -1.31 -18.09 0.60
C ASP A 82 -0.65 -16.74 0.29
N GLY A 83 -0.34 -16.50 -0.99
CA GLY A 83 0.32 -15.27 -1.41
C GLY A 83 -0.48 -14.01 -1.12
N ASN A 84 -1.81 -14.04 -1.15
CA ASN A 84 -2.64 -12.88 -0.76
C ASN A 84 -2.61 -12.66 0.74
N LEU A 85 -2.59 -13.74 1.54
CA LEU A 85 -2.47 -13.62 2.99
C LEU A 85 -1.11 -13.04 3.39
N GLN A 86 -0.03 -13.41 2.70
CA GLN A 86 1.29 -12.78 2.89
C GLN A 86 1.25 -11.27 2.59
N ARG A 87 0.63 -10.88 1.47
CA ARG A 87 0.50 -9.47 1.07
C ARG A 87 -0.36 -8.68 2.05
N LEU A 88 -1.48 -9.25 2.50
CA LEU A 88 -2.37 -8.66 3.50
C LEU A 88 -1.65 -8.44 4.84
N LEU A 89 -0.93 -9.46 5.33
CA LEU A 89 -0.14 -9.38 6.57
C LEU A 89 0.87 -8.23 6.54
N LEU A 90 1.60 -8.09 5.43
CA LEU A 90 2.56 -7.01 5.26
C LEU A 90 1.87 -5.65 5.18
N TRP A 91 0.81 -5.55 4.37
CA TRP A 91 0.06 -4.32 4.21
C TRP A 91 -0.48 -3.80 5.55
N ASP A 92 -1.20 -4.64 6.29
CA ASP A 92 -1.80 -4.26 7.58
C ASP A 92 -0.73 -3.92 8.63
N ALA A 93 0.43 -4.58 8.60
CA ALA A 93 1.56 -4.27 9.48
C ALA A 93 2.34 -3.01 9.05
N GLY A 94 1.97 -2.36 7.95
CA GLY A 94 2.63 -1.16 7.44
C GLY A 94 3.92 -1.47 6.69
N TYR A 95 3.94 -2.51 5.86
CA TYR A 95 5.08 -2.86 5.02
C TYR A 95 4.69 -2.96 3.55
N VAL A 96 5.59 -2.47 2.70
CA VAL A 96 5.53 -2.60 1.24
C VAL A 96 6.86 -3.10 0.71
N LEU A 97 6.85 -3.67 -0.49
CA LEU A 97 8.06 -4.18 -1.12
C LEU A 97 8.71 -3.08 -1.97
N SER A 98 10.04 -3.01 -1.94
CA SER A 98 10.79 -2.33 -3.00
C SER A 98 10.92 -3.24 -4.22
N SER A 99 11.31 -2.68 -5.36
CA SER A 99 11.50 -3.44 -6.61
C SER A 99 12.58 -4.53 -6.52
N ASP A 100 13.52 -4.45 -5.56
CA ASP A 100 14.52 -5.49 -5.28
C ASP A 100 14.05 -6.51 -4.23
N GLY A 101 12.78 -6.48 -3.82
CA GLY A 101 12.18 -7.45 -2.91
C GLY A 101 12.48 -7.22 -1.42
N ARG A 102 12.99 -6.04 -1.05
CA ARG A 102 13.19 -5.68 0.37
C ARG A 102 11.89 -5.13 0.95
N LEU A 103 11.68 -5.37 2.24
CA LEU A 103 10.55 -4.81 2.98
C LEU A 103 10.90 -3.42 3.48
N THR A 104 9.99 -2.47 3.24
CA THR A 104 10.10 -1.08 3.66
C THR A 104 8.98 -0.76 4.64
N LYS A 105 9.31 -0.29 5.86
CA LYS A 105 8.32 0.12 6.85
C LYS A 105 7.71 1.46 6.43
N MET A 106 6.39 1.45 6.31
CA MET A 106 5.57 2.62 6.08
C MET A 106 5.08 3.19 7.40
N HIS A 107 4.99 4.52 7.42
CA HIS A 107 4.34 5.29 8.45
C HIS A 107 3.14 5.97 7.80
N THR A 108 2.06 6.12 8.54
CA THR A 108 0.87 6.82 8.07
C THR A 108 0.67 8.09 8.86
N LYS A 109 -0.14 9.00 8.35
CA LYS A 109 -0.60 10.11 9.17
C LYS A 109 -1.26 9.53 10.41
N CYS A 110 -0.85 10.01 11.56
CA CYS A 110 -1.33 9.58 12.87
C CYS A 110 -2.87 9.49 12.93
N GLY A 111 -3.40 8.37 13.43
CA GLY A 111 -4.82 8.03 13.41
C GLY A 111 -5.36 7.42 12.11
N LEU A 112 -4.52 7.27 11.07
CA LEU A 112 -4.86 6.58 9.82
C LEU A 112 -4.20 5.21 9.73
N THR A 113 -4.85 4.29 9.04
CA THR A 113 -4.31 2.97 8.67
C THR A 113 -3.68 3.01 7.28
N MET A 114 -3.03 1.92 6.87
CA MET A 114 -2.54 1.78 5.50
C MET A 114 -3.65 1.86 4.45
N ASP A 115 -4.91 1.52 4.76
CA ASP A 115 -6.01 1.64 3.81
C ASP A 115 -6.50 3.08 3.59
N ASP A 116 -6.17 3.98 4.51
CA ASP A 116 -6.61 5.38 4.47
C ASP A 116 -5.64 6.28 3.69
N ILE A 117 -4.50 5.74 3.23
CA ILE A 117 -3.40 6.55 2.68
C ILE A 117 -3.65 7.04 1.25
N VAL A 118 -4.68 6.51 0.59
CA VAL A 118 -5.02 6.90 -0.78
C VAL A 118 -5.35 8.38 -0.83
N LEU A 119 -4.67 9.10 -1.72
CA LEU A 119 -4.90 10.52 -1.99
C LEU A 119 -5.98 10.63 -3.08
N ASP A 120 -7.13 11.20 -2.73
CA ASP A 120 -8.22 11.35 -3.68
C ASP A 120 -7.95 12.48 -4.70
N LYS A 121 -8.77 12.54 -5.74
CA LYS A 121 -8.65 13.54 -6.81
C LYS A 121 -8.70 14.97 -6.27
N SER A 122 -9.61 15.27 -5.35
CA SER A 122 -9.80 16.62 -4.83
C SER A 122 -8.64 17.05 -3.94
N GLU A 123 -8.03 16.11 -3.20
CA GLU A 123 -6.82 16.34 -2.41
C GLU A 123 -5.61 16.56 -3.32
N TYR A 124 -5.48 15.80 -4.41
CA TYR A 124 -4.42 16.03 -5.40
C TYR A 124 -4.58 17.39 -6.11
N GLU A 125 -5.79 17.74 -6.55
CA GLU A 125 -6.04 19.02 -7.24
C GLU A 125 -5.72 20.24 -6.36
N GLN A 126 -5.81 20.12 -5.03
CA GLN A 126 -5.41 21.17 -4.08
C GLN A 126 -3.89 21.45 -4.10
N LEU A 127 -3.06 20.53 -4.59
CA LEU A 127 -1.63 20.75 -4.76
C LEU A 127 -1.31 21.79 -5.84
N GLY A 128 -2.21 21.97 -6.81
CA GLY A 128 -1.95 22.80 -8.01
C GLY A 128 -0.92 22.20 -8.97
N CYS A 129 -0.53 20.93 -8.79
CA CYS A 129 0.37 20.21 -9.69
C CYS A 129 -0.35 19.72 -10.96
N LEU A 130 0.36 19.62 -12.08
CA LEU A 130 -0.27 19.25 -13.35
C LEU A 130 -0.74 17.78 -13.36
N SER A 131 -1.90 17.54 -13.98
CA SER A 131 -2.46 16.21 -14.17
C SER A 131 -2.81 15.93 -15.63
N THR A 132 -2.52 14.72 -16.09
CA THR A 132 -2.87 14.24 -17.42
C THR A 132 -4.15 13.44 -17.30
N SER A 133 -5.14 13.79 -18.11
CA SER A 133 -6.36 13.02 -18.27
C SER A 133 -6.12 11.85 -19.21
N CYS A 134 -6.17 10.63 -18.67
CA CYS A 134 -6.17 9.40 -19.44
C CYS A 134 -7.60 8.92 -19.65
N GLY A 135 -8.00 8.81 -20.93
CA GLY A 135 -9.29 8.23 -21.27
C GLY A 135 -9.29 6.74 -20.91
N THR A 136 -10.34 6.28 -20.22
CA THR A 136 -10.51 4.85 -19.98
C THR A 136 -10.85 4.14 -21.28
N LEU A 137 -10.31 2.94 -21.50
CA LEU A 137 -10.68 2.10 -22.66
C LEU A 137 -12.18 1.72 -22.66
N SER A 138 -12.83 1.78 -21.49
CA SER A 138 -14.22 1.36 -21.26
C SER A 138 -15.27 2.48 -21.39
N GLY A 139 -14.90 3.68 -21.84
CA GLY A 139 -15.84 4.80 -22.01
C GLY A 139 -16.36 5.42 -20.69
N GLY A 140 -15.65 5.21 -19.59
CA GLY A 140 -15.91 5.82 -18.27
C GLY A 140 -15.29 7.20 -18.09
N SER A 141 -15.27 7.67 -16.84
CA SER A 141 -14.70 8.97 -16.45
C SER A 141 -13.20 9.03 -16.76
N ASN A 142 -12.75 10.17 -17.27
CA ASN A 142 -11.33 10.45 -17.45
C ASN A 142 -10.57 10.29 -16.12
N LEU A 143 -9.65 9.34 -16.09
CA LEU A 143 -8.77 9.12 -14.94
C LEU A 143 -7.63 10.11 -14.99
N LEU A 144 -7.30 10.67 -13.83
CA LEU A 144 -6.19 11.58 -13.72
C LEU A 144 -4.97 10.86 -13.17
N ARG A 145 -3.81 11.31 -13.64
CA ARG A 145 -2.49 10.95 -13.12
C ARG A 145 -1.59 12.17 -13.14
N SER A 146 -0.52 12.18 -12.36
CA SER A 146 0.46 13.26 -12.41
C SER A 146 1.11 13.30 -13.80
N SER A 147 1.03 14.46 -14.47
CA SER A 147 1.66 14.69 -15.78
C SER A 147 3.17 14.86 -15.69
N GLU A 148 3.57 15.35 -14.53
CA GLU A 148 4.89 15.85 -14.25
C GLU A 148 5.68 14.83 -13.44
N SER A 149 7.00 14.87 -13.64
CA SER A 149 7.89 14.27 -12.67
C SER A 149 7.68 14.95 -11.31
N ALA A 150 8.00 14.27 -10.20
CA ALA A 150 8.01 14.94 -8.90
C ALA A 150 8.98 16.15 -8.83
N MET A 151 9.79 16.42 -9.87
CA MET A 151 10.62 17.62 -9.93
C MET A 151 9.84 18.88 -10.32
N ASP A 152 8.74 18.76 -11.06
CA ASP A 152 7.95 19.92 -11.48
C ASP A 152 6.80 20.23 -10.50
N CYS A 153 6.44 19.26 -9.64
CA CYS A 153 5.57 19.42 -8.48
C CYS A 153 6.42 19.47 -7.19
N PRO A 154 6.57 20.62 -6.52
CA PRO A 154 7.51 20.76 -5.41
C PRO A 154 7.25 19.76 -4.27
N ASP A 155 8.31 19.08 -3.79
CA ASP A 155 8.26 18.15 -2.66
C ASP A 155 7.50 18.71 -1.45
N SER A 156 7.69 20.01 -1.15
CA SER A 156 7.05 20.71 -0.05
C SER A 156 5.52 20.86 -0.20
N MET A 157 4.99 20.79 -1.42
CA MET A 157 3.55 20.77 -1.66
C MET A 157 3.01 19.37 -1.47
N ILE A 158 3.68 18.37 -2.07
CA ILE A 158 3.32 16.96 -1.94
C ILE A 158 3.27 16.55 -0.47
N SER A 159 4.30 16.90 0.32
CA SER A 159 4.39 16.56 1.74
C SER A 159 3.24 17.12 2.61
N GLN A 160 2.49 18.13 2.13
CA GLN A 160 1.37 18.72 2.89
C GLN A 160 0.09 17.89 2.83
N VAL A 161 -0.10 17.10 1.76
CA VAL A 161 -1.37 16.37 1.52
C VAL A 161 -1.22 14.86 1.65
N VAL A 162 0.00 14.32 1.50
CA VAL A 162 0.22 12.88 1.60
C VAL A 162 -0.12 12.35 2.99
N LYS A 163 -0.53 11.08 3.01
CA LYS A 163 -0.99 10.38 4.21
C LYS A 163 -0.05 9.25 4.63
N CYS A 164 1.08 9.09 3.94
CA CYS A 164 2.08 8.08 4.20
C CYS A 164 3.50 8.64 4.08
N ALA A 165 4.44 8.00 4.79
CA ALA A 165 5.85 8.31 4.77
C ALA A 165 6.70 7.04 4.91
N THR A 166 7.92 7.08 4.39
CA THR A 166 8.90 5.96 4.45
C THR A 166 10.28 6.47 4.81
N PRO A 167 11.11 5.71 5.56
CA PRO A 167 12.54 6.00 5.67
C PRO A 167 13.22 6.14 4.29
N ASP A 168 14.29 6.92 4.22
CA ASP A 168 15.08 7.08 2.98
C ASP A 168 16.00 5.86 2.75
N GLU A 169 15.39 4.72 2.48
CA GLU A 169 16.06 3.44 2.24
C GLU A 169 15.78 2.87 0.84
N VAL A 170 14.77 3.43 0.14
CA VAL A 170 14.41 3.04 -1.22
C VAL A 170 15.41 3.64 -2.22
N ARG A 171 16.16 2.75 -2.87
CA ARG A 171 17.29 3.14 -3.74
C ARG A 171 16.89 3.37 -5.19
N VAL A 172 15.82 2.73 -5.65
CA VAL A 172 15.40 2.80 -7.05
C VAL A 172 14.60 4.08 -7.27
N VAL A 173 15.19 4.98 -8.05
CA VAL A 173 14.55 6.23 -8.48
C VAL A 173 13.71 5.96 -9.73
N SER A 174 12.45 6.32 -9.68
CA SER A 174 11.49 6.27 -10.77
C SER A 174 11.23 7.68 -11.30
N SER A 175 11.05 7.80 -12.61
CA SER A 175 10.56 9.01 -13.28
C SER A 175 9.10 8.86 -13.73
N ALA A 176 8.41 7.81 -13.26
CA ALA A 176 7.00 7.58 -13.53
C ALA A 176 6.12 8.60 -12.77
N SER A 177 4.81 8.55 -12.99
CA SER A 177 3.87 9.32 -12.16
C SER A 177 4.00 8.94 -10.69
N PHE A 178 3.90 9.92 -9.80
CA PHE A 178 3.90 9.74 -8.35
C PHE A 178 2.49 9.71 -7.75
N TRP A 179 1.47 10.00 -8.57
CA TRP A 179 0.06 9.88 -8.24
C TRP A 179 -0.75 9.47 -9.47
N ALA A 180 -1.74 8.59 -9.29
CA ALA A 180 -2.68 8.20 -10.33
C ALA A 180 -3.95 7.60 -9.73
N GLN A 181 -5.08 7.93 -10.34
CA GLN A 181 -6.33 7.21 -10.12
C GLN A 181 -6.27 5.84 -10.78
N GLU A 182 -6.92 4.89 -10.13
CA GLU A 182 -7.07 3.55 -10.67
C GLU A 182 -8.30 3.45 -11.58
N GLU A 183 -8.19 2.64 -12.62
CA GLU A 183 -9.34 2.25 -13.42
C GLU A 183 -10.12 1.08 -12.80
N ASN A 184 -11.05 0.50 -13.56
CA ASN A 184 -11.68 -0.76 -13.21
C ASN A 184 -10.62 -1.86 -13.14
N ASN A 185 -10.18 -2.18 -11.92
CA ASN A 185 -9.13 -3.16 -11.68
C ASN A 185 -9.69 -4.41 -11.00
N THR A 186 -9.26 -5.57 -11.48
CA THR A 186 -9.59 -6.90 -10.95
C THR A 186 -8.34 -7.69 -10.57
N ASP A 187 -7.15 -7.11 -10.76
CA ASP A 187 -5.87 -7.78 -10.61
C ASP A 187 -5.48 -7.91 -9.14
N ILE A 188 -4.68 -8.93 -8.85
CA ILE A 188 -4.10 -9.17 -7.52
C ILE A 188 -3.18 -7.99 -7.17
N PRO A 189 -3.46 -7.22 -6.11
CA PRO A 189 -2.66 -6.04 -5.80
C PRO A 189 -1.22 -6.40 -5.44
N ARG A 190 -0.25 -5.70 -6.02
CA ARG A 190 1.16 -5.79 -5.64
C ARG A 190 1.71 -4.40 -5.27
N PRO A 191 1.61 -4.00 -3.98
CA PRO A 191 2.08 -2.70 -3.53
C PRO A 191 3.61 -2.62 -3.54
N LEU A 192 4.17 -1.78 -4.44
CA LEU A 192 5.60 -1.53 -4.52
C LEU A 192 5.95 -0.07 -4.26
N ILE A 193 6.99 0.17 -3.47
CA ILE A 193 7.50 1.51 -3.18
C ILE A 193 8.55 1.94 -4.20
N TYR A 194 8.38 3.16 -4.70
CA TYR A 194 9.30 3.83 -5.62
C TYR A 194 9.71 5.20 -5.06
N ARG A 195 10.96 5.59 -5.28
CA ARG A 195 11.44 6.94 -4.97
C ARG A 195 11.31 7.82 -6.20
N HIS A 196 10.80 9.04 -6.08
CA HIS A 196 10.74 10.00 -7.19
C HIS A 196 11.69 11.18 -7.00
N SER A 197 11.95 11.55 -5.74
CA SER A 197 12.85 12.64 -5.36
C SER A 197 13.49 12.34 -3.99
N PRO A 198 14.29 13.27 -3.42
CA PRO A 198 14.75 13.13 -2.04
C PRO A 198 13.63 13.10 -0.98
N ARG A 199 12.45 13.69 -1.28
CA ARG A 199 11.33 13.84 -0.32
C ARG A 199 10.00 13.27 -0.78
N THR A 200 9.94 12.72 -2.00
CA THR A 200 8.74 12.16 -2.61
C THR A 200 8.94 10.71 -3.01
N TYR A 201 8.01 9.87 -2.56
CA TYR A 201 7.91 8.46 -2.87
C TYR A 201 6.49 8.15 -3.36
N SER A 202 6.29 6.94 -3.88
CA SER A 202 4.93 6.47 -4.16
C SER A 202 4.82 4.96 -4.01
N ILE A 203 3.71 4.49 -3.47
CA ILE A 203 3.30 3.09 -3.58
C ILE A 203 2.54 2.93 -4.91
N GLN A 204 3.02 2.06 -5.78
CA GLN A 204 2.34 1.68 -7.02
C GLN A 204 1.70 0.30 -6.82
N LEU A 205 0.42 0.17 -7.12
CA LEU A 205 -0.25 -1.13 -7.18
C LEU A 205 0.02 -1.74 -8.55
N GLU A 206 1.12 -2.48 -8.68
CA GLU A 206 1.40 -3.19 -9.91
C GLU A 206 0.42 -4.34 -10.13
N THR A 207 0.23 -4.65 -11.41
CA THR A 207 -0.62 -5.74 -11.87
C THR A 207 0.24 -6.79 -12.58
N GLY A 208 0.03 -8.06 -12.22
CA GLY A 208 0.76 -9.20 -12.79
C GLY A 208 2.11 -9.54 -12.14
N GLU A 209 2.70 -10.63 -12.62
CA GLU A 209 4.04 -11.10 -12.23
C GLU A 209 5.14 -10.13 -12.71
N PRO A 210 6.29 -10.04 -12.03
CA PRO A 210 7.42 -9.21 -12.44
C PRO A 210 8.00 -9.73 -13.76
N SER A 211 7.39 -9.38 -14.88
CA SER A 211 8.07 -9.43 -16.16
C SER A 211 9.08 -8.27 -16.17
N ALA A 212 10.25 -8.49 -16.76
CA ALA A 212 11.25 -7.46 -17.04
C ALA A 212 10.74 -6.28 -17.92
N ALA A 213 9.43 -6.23 -18.17
CA ALA A 213 8.70 -5.21 -18.89
C ALA A 213 7.71 -4.43 -18.01
N ALA A 214 7.91 -4.34 -16.68
CA ALA A 214 7.50 -3.17 -15.91
C ALA A 214 8.33 -1.96 -16.39
N GLN A 215 8.16 -1.61 -17.65
CA GLN A 215 8.74 -0.44 -18.27
C GLN A 215 8.15 0.72 -17.51
N ALA A 216 9.03 1.43 -16.80
CA ALA A 216 8.80 2.75 -16.26
C ALA A 216 7.89 3.49 -17.24
N ILE A 217 6.63 3.68 -16.84
CA ILE A 217 5.68 4.47 -17.61
C ILE A 217 6.28 5.87 -17.60
N THR A 218 7.02 6.20 -18.65
CA THR A 218 7.55 7.55 -18.84
C THR A 218 6.39 8.51 -18.71
N SER A 219 6.57 9.57 -17.93
CA SER A 219 5.57 10.56 -17.48
C SER A 219 4.54 10.99 -18.54
N ASP A 220 4.90 10.91 -19.83
CA ASP A 220 4.19 11.60 -20.91
C ASP A 220 3.14 10.74 -21.65
N LYS A 221 3.00 9.45 -21.35
CA LYS A 221 2.04 8.56 -22.05
C LYS A 221 1.11 7.84 -21.09
N CYS A 222 -0.20 7.94 -21.37
CA CYS A 222 -1.21 7.14 -20.68
C CYS A 222 -0.90 5.65 -20.86
N PRO A 223 -0.91 4.87 -19.77
CA PRO A 223 -0.73 3.43 -19.89
C PRO A 223 -1.99 2.81 -20.49
N THR A 224 -1.88 1.57 -20.95
CA THR A 224 -3.06 0.80 -21.40
C THR A 224 -4.04 0.58 -20.25
N HIS A 225 -3.51 0.44 -19.02
CA HIS A 225 -4.26 0.25 -17.78
C HIS A 225 -3.72 1.20 -16.71
N SER A 226 -4.61 2.02 -16.11
CA SER A 226 -4.21 2.95 -15.05
C SER A 226 -4.23 2.27 -13.69
N ASN A 227 -3.04 2.03 -13.14
CA ASN A 227 -2.85 1.47 -11.80
C ASN A 227 -2.94 2.56 -10.73
N LEU A 228 -3.40 2.20 -9.53
CA LEU A 228 -3.39 3.11 -8.39
C LEU A 228 -1.94 3.48 -8.02
N ILE A 229 -1.66 4.78 -7.91
CA ILE A 229 -0.37 5.28 -7.41
C ILE A 229 -0.64 6.23 -6.25
N ILE A 230 -0.11 5.87 -5.08
CA ILE A 230 -0.31 6.56 -3.81
C ILE A 230 0.97 7.32 -3.46
N PRO A 231 0.96 8.66 -3.46
CA PRO A 231 2.12 9.46 -3.08
C PRO A 231 2.38 9.36 -1.57
N CYS A 232 3.66 9.25 -1.22
CA CYS A 232 4.18 9.28 0.15
C CYS A 232 5.35 10.28 0.24
N THR A 233 5.77 10.63 1.46
CA THR A 233 6.94 11.47 1.71
C THR A 233 8.05 10.73 2.46
N THR A 234 9.18 11.38 2.74
CA THR A 234 10.21 10.85 3.62
C THR A 234 9.73 10.89 5.07
N TYR A 235 9.94 9.82 5.80
CA TYR A 235 9.75 9.81 7.25
C TYR A 235 10.92 10.54 7.92
N GLU A 236 10.60 11.59 8.66
CA GLU A 236 11.54 12.26 9.55
C GLU A 236 11.13 12.01 11.00
N SER A 237 12.03 11.44 11.82
CA SER A 237 11.74 11.16 13.24
C SER A 237 11.36 12.40 14.08
N THR A 238 11.69 13.59 13.58
CA THR A 238 11.29 14.88 14.19
C THR A 238 9.86 15.29 13.83
N GLU A 239 9.30 14.74 12.75
CA GLU A 239 7.95 15.00 12.30
C GLU A 239 6.96 14.06 13.04
N ARG A 240 6.21 14.63 13.97
CA ARG A 240 5.26 13.88 14.83
C ARG A 240 3.90 13.60 14.16
N SER A 241 3.72 13.98 12.90
CA SER A 241 2.49 13.72 12.14
C SER A 241 2.43 12.31 11.55
N MET A 242 3.57 11.61 11.47
CA MET A 242 3.66 10.28 10.89
C MET A 242 3.93 9.23 11.97
N CYS A 243 3.09 8.20 12.01
CA CYS A 243 3.07 7.18 13.05
C CYS A 243 3.26 5.78 12.42
N PRO A 244 3.95 4.84 13.11
CA PRO A 244 3.93 3.44 12.71
C PRO A 244 2.53 2.85 12.89
N GLN A 245 2.19 1.81 12.12
CA GLN A 245 0.88 1.14 12.21
C GLN A 245 0.58 0.53 13.59
N GLU A 246 1.61 0.08 14.31
CA GLU A 246 1.45 -0.70 15.54
C GLU A 246 1.03 0.15 16.76
N ASP A 247 1.20 1.46 16.71
CA ASP A 247 0.97 2.37 17.84
C ASP A 247 0.21 3.65 17.43
N SER A 248 -0.57 3.60 16.35
CA SER A 248 -1.17 4.80 15.74
C SER A 248 -2.09 5.62 16.67
N GLN A 249 -2.50 5.09 17.84
CA GLN A 249 -3.19 5.86 18.87
C GLN A 249 -2.27 6.23 20.05
N GLU A 250 -1.54 5.26 20.63
CA GLU A 250 -0.73 5.50 21.85
C GLU A 250 0.54 6.33 21.59
N TYR A 251 1.16 6.17 20.41
CA TYR A 251 2.29 7.00 19.99
C TYR A 251 1.87 8.46 19.77
N CYS A 252 0.66 8.68 19.23
CA CYS A 252 0.08 10.02 19.04
C CYS A 252 -0.15 10.73 20.36
N ASP A 253 -0.74 10.04 21.32
CA ASP A 253 -1.08 10.63 22.61
C ASP A 253 0.19 11.04 23.37
N ARG A 254 1.27 10.25 23.27
CA ARG A 254 2.58 10.59 23.87
C ARG A 254 3.31 11.70 23.12
N SER A 255 3.22 11.74 21.79
CA SER A 255 3.91 12.75 20.96
C SER A 255 3.25 14.13 21.08
N GLN A 256 1.92 14.20 21.17
CA GLN A 256 1.16 15.43 21.41
C GLN A 256 1.31 15.96 22.85
N ALA A 257 1.42 15.08 23.85
CA ALA A 257 1.70 15.45 25.23
C ALA A 257 3.11 16.07 25.41
N SER A 258 4.05 15.75 24.53
CA SER A 258 5.41 16.31 24.57
C SER A 258 5.50 17.73 23.97
N ASP A 259 4.70 18.04 22.95
CA ASP A 259 4.68 19.39 22.34
C ASP A 259 3.93 20.43 23.19
N SER A 260 2.94 20.00 23.97
CA SER A 260 2.20 20.87 24.89
C SER A 260 3.08 21.36 26.05
N ASN A 261 4.02 20.54 26.52
CA ASN A 261 5.00 20.90 27.56
C ASN A 261 6.12 21.82 27.07
N LEU A 262 6.40 21.86 25.77
CA LEU A 262 7.38 22.77 25.16
C LEU A 262 6.81 24.17 24.87
N ARG A 263 5.48 24.31 24.77
CA ARG A 263 4.80 25.61 24.55
C ARG A 263 4.42 26.34 25.84
N THR A 264 4.68 25.77 27.01
CA THR A 264 4.36 26.35 28.33
C THR A 264 5.57 26.88 29.12
N GLN A 265 6.77 26.92 28.51
CA GLN A 265 7.97 27.52 29.09
C GLN A 265 8.40 28.78 28.36
#